data_AF-A0A437RC39-F1
#
_entry.id   AF-A0A437RC39-F1
#
_cell.length_a   1.000
_cell.length_b   1.000
_cell.length_c   1.000
_cell.angle_alpha   90.00
_cell.angle_beta   90.00
_cell.angle_gamma   90.00
#
_symmetry.space_group_name_H-M   'P 1'
#
loop_
_entity.id
_entity.type
_entity.pdbx_description
1 polymer ?
#
loop_
_entity_poly.entity_id
_entity_poly.type
_entity_poly.pdbx_seq_one_letter_code
_entity_poly.pdbx_strand_id
1 'polypeptide(L)'
;MGLKLNLLLVAALLASCLVLVKTSYESRQLFAQLDAARAEQRQLDAEYKRLDAEAQAQGTHLRVERTAREKLLMRTATPGVTAYVVDPLATAASAAAATPGASR
;
A
#
# COMPACT_ATOMS: atom_id res chain seq x y z
N MET A 1 -26.60 63.19 30.29
CA MET A 1 -26.25 61.79 30.57
C MET A 1 -26.06 60.92 29.31
N GLY A 2 -26.58 61.30 28.13
CA GLY A 2 -26.53 60.46 26.91
C GLY A 2 -25.15 60.28 26.24
N LEU A 3 -24.24 61.27 26.35
CA LEU A 3 -22.92 61.18 25.72
C LEU A 3 -22.05 60.05 26.28
N LYS A 4 -22.12 59.82 27.60
CA LYS A 4 -21.39 58.74 28.28
C LYS A 4 -21.82 57.36 27.79
N LEU A 5 -23.13 57.18 27.55
CA LEU A 5 -23.70 55.92 27.06
C LEU A 5 -23.25 55.64 25.62
N ASN A 6 -23.30 56.65 24.75
CA ASN A 6 -22.84 56.55 23.37
C ASN A 6 -21.34 56.22 23.30
N LEU A 7 -20.51 56.84 24.13
CA LEU A 7 -19.09 56.48 24.20
C LEU A 7 -18.89 55.02 24.62
N LEU A 8 -19.65 54.54 25.60
CA LEU A 8 -19.61 53.15 26.06
C LEU A 8 -20.00 52.17 24.95
N LEU A 9 -21.04 52.49 24.18
CA LEU A 9 -21.47 51.71 23.02
C LEU A 9 -20.41 51.66 21.92
N VAL A 10 -19.79 52.79 21.59
CA VAL A 10 -18.70 52.84 20.59
C VAL A 10 -17.49 52.04 21.07
N ALA A 11 -17.11 52.17 22.35
CA ALA A 11 -16.02 51.39 22.92
C ALA A 11 -16.31 49.88 22.90
N ALA A 12 -17.53 49.47 23.24
CA ALA A 12 -17.95 48.07 23.17
C ALA A 12 -17.94 47.53 21.73
N LEU A 13 -18.40 48.32 20.77
CA LEU A 13 -18.35 47.96 19.35
C LEU A 13 -16.91 47.75 18.87
N LEU A 14 -16.02 48.71 19.15
CA LEU A 14 -14.61 48.60 18.78
C LEU A 14 -13.95 47.38 19.41
N ALA A 15 -14.22 47.13 20.69
CA ALA A 15 -13.72 45.93 21.38
C ALA A 15 -14.21 44.64 20.67
N SER A 16 -15.50 44.56 20.31
CA SER A 16 -16.05 43.43 19.58
C SER A 16 -15.39 43.24 18.21
N CYS A 17 -15.15 44.34 17.48
CA CYS A 17 -14.46 44.29 16.19
C CYS A 17 -13.03 43.78 16.34
N LEU A 18 -12.26 44.26 17.33
CA LEU A 18 -10.89 43.81 17.59
C LEU A 18 -10.83 42.32 17.95
N VAL A 19 -11.75 41.84 18.80
CA VAL A 19 -11.84 40.42 19.17
C VAL A 19 -12.12 39.57 17.95
N LEU A 20 -13.10 39.95 17.11
CA LEU A 20 -13.45 39.20 15.91
C LEU A 20 -12.26 39.09 14.94
N VAL A 21 -11.54 40.19 14.74
CA VAL A 21 -10.34 40.24 13.89
C VAL A 21 -9.29 39.28 14.44
N LYS A 22 -8.96 39.36 15.75
CA LYS A 22 -8.01 38.45 16.39
C LYS A 22 -8.40 36.98 16.16
N THR A 23 -9.66 36.63 16.41
CA THR A 23 -10.15 35.25 16.23
C THR A 23 -10.08 34.80 14.76
N SER A 24 -10.38 35.69 13.82
CA SER A 24 -10.31 35.39 12.38
C SER A 24 -8.86 35.17 11.91
N TYR A 25 -7.91 35.95 12.42
CA TYR A 25 -6.48 35.77 12.16
C TYR A 25 -5.93 34.49 12.80
N GLU A 26 -6.25 34.23 14.07
CA GLU A 26 -5.83 33.02 14.77
C GLU A 26 -6.37 31.77 14.09
N SER A 27 -7.63 31.78 13.66
CA SER A 27 -8.23 30.69 12.89
C SER A 27 -7.43 30.42 11.61
N ARG A 28 -7.21 31.43 10.76
CA ARG A 28 -6.45 31.24 9.51
C ARG A 28 -5.04 30.71 9.74
N GLN A 29 -4.36 31.20 10.78
CA GLN A 29 -2.98 30.78 11.07
C GLN A 29 -2.91 29.35 11.63
N LEU A 30 -3.83 28.98 12.52
CA LEU A 30 -3.95 27.61 13.04
C LEU A 30 -4.29 26.62 11.93
N PHE A 31 -5.23 26.97 11.03
CA PHE A 31 -5.58 26.13 9.89
C PHE A 31 -4.39 25.91 8.95
N ALA A 32 -3.61 26.96 8.66
CA ALA A 32 -2.42 26.83 7.80
C ALA A 32 -1.35 25.89 8.38
N GLN A 33 -1.07 25.99 9.68
CA GLN A 33 -0.12 25.09 10.35
C GLN A 33 -0.59 23.64 10.31
N LEU A 34 -1.89 23.45 10.54
CA LEU A 34 -2.50 22.13 10.56
C LEU A 34 -2.49 21.50 9.16
N ASP A 35 -2.76 22.28 8.12
CA ASP A 35 -2.72 21.80 6.74
C ASP A 35 -1.29 21.46 6.27
N ALA A 36 -0.28 22.20 6.74
CA ALA A 36 1.12 21.87 6.49
C ALA A 36 1.50 20.51 7.11
N ALA A 37 1.16 20.28 8.38
CA ALA A 37 1.41 19.01 9.04
C ALA A 37 0.66 17.84 8.37
N ARG A 38 -0.59 18.05 7.94
CA ARG A 38 -1.34 17.05 7.16
C ARG A 38 -0.71 16.77 5.81
N ALA A 39 -0.11 17.76 5.15
CA ALA A 39 0.59 17.56 3.89
C ALA A 39 1.83 16.69 4.08
N GLU A 40 2.60 16.93 5.14
CA GLU A 40 3.76 16.11 5.52
C GLU A 40 3.35 14.66 5.83
N GLN A 41 2.28 14.46 6.60
CA GLN A 41 1.74 13.12 6.87
C GLN A 41 1.40 12.36 5.58
N ARG A 42 0.72 13.01 4.62
CA ARG A 42 0.40 12.38 3.34
C ARG A 42 1.63 12.02 2.51
N GLN A 43 2.69 12.83 2.59
CA GLN A 43 3.96 12.53 1.92
C GLN A 43 4.61 11.29 2.53
N LEU A 44 4.71 11.25 3.86
CA LEU A 44 5.27 10.10 4.58
C LEU A 44 4.47 8.81 4.32
N ASP A 45 3.14 8.87 4.30
CA ASP A 45 2.30 7.70 3.98
C ASP A 45 2.54 7.17 2.55
N ALA A 46 2.78 8.08 1.59
CA ALA A 46 3.08 7.68 0.22
C ALA A 46 4.47 7.04 0.12
N GLU A 47 5.47 7.60 0.80
CA GLU A 47 6.81 7.03 0.90
C GLU A 47 6.80 5.66 1.57
N TYR A 48 6.07 5.52 2.68
CA TYR A 48 5.91 4.26 3.39
C TYR A 48 5.31 3.18 2.48
N LYS A 49 4.23 3.48 1.76
CA LYS A 49 3.63 2.53 0.82
C LYS A 49 4.59 2.11 -0.29
N ARG A 50 5.40 3.05 -0.79
CA ARG A 50 6.42 2.76 -1.78
C ARG A 50 7.50 1.83 -1.21
N LEU A 51 8.03 2.14 -0.03
CA LEU A 51 9.01 1.33 0.68
C LEU A 51 8.48 -0.07 1.00
N ASP A 52 7.22 -0.18 1.43
CA ASP A 52 6.58 -1.47 1.70
C ASP A 52 6.41 -2.30 0.43
N ALA A 53 6.03 -1.68 -0.68
CA ALA A 53 5.99 -2.36 -1.99
C ALA A 53 7.39 -2.83 -2.43
N GLU A 54 8.43 -2.00 -2.24
CA GLU A 54 9.83 -2.38 -2.50
C GLU A 54 10.27 -3.54 -1.59
N ALA A 55 9.90 -3.51 -0.30
CA ALA A 55 10.21 -4.56 0.68
C ALA A 55 9.50 -5.88 0.36
N GLN A 56 8.24 -5.84 -0.08
CA GLN A 56 7.49 -7.02 -0.52
C GLN A 56 8.09 -7.63 -1.80
N ALA A 57 8.49 -6.78 -2.76
CA ALA A 57 9.17 -7.22 -3.98
C ALA A 57 10.50 -7.92 -3.67
N GLN A 58 11.29 -7.40 -2.72
CA GLN A 58 12.56 -8.01 -2.31
C GLN A 58 12.37 -9.23 -1.41
N GLY A 59 11.41 -9.20 -0.48
CA GLY A 59 11.19 -10.22 0.53
C GLY A 59 10.60 -11.51 -0.04
N THR A 60 9.70 -11.42 -1.02
CA THR A 60 8.97 -12.59 -1.54
C THR A 60 9.81 -13.38 -2.54
N HIS A 61 10.52 -12.73 -3.45
CA HIS A 61 11.34 -13.44 -4.44
C HIS A 61 12.62 -14.03 -3.83
N LEU A 62 13.36 -13.24 -3.05
CA LEU A 62 14.68 -13.66 -2.52
C LEU A 62 14.56 -14.74 -1.43
N ARG A 63 13.53 -14.67 -0.56
CA ARG A 63 13.33 -15.70 0.47
C ARG A 63 12.84 -17.01 -0.13
N VAL A 64 12.01 -16.98 -1.16
CA VAL A 64 11.54 -18.19 -1.86
C VAL A 64 12.68 -18.80 -2.67
N GLU A 65 13.46 -18.02 -3.41
CA GLU A 65 14.63 -18.52 -4.14
C GLU A 65 15.68 -19.14 -3.21
N ARG A 66 16.01 -18.47 -2.10
CA ARG A 66 16.98 -18.99 -1.13
C ARG A 66 16.47 -20.28 -0.48
N THR A 67 15.20 -20.32 -0.08
CA THR A 67 14.59 -21.51 0.53
C THR A 67 14.52 -22.68 -0.47
N ALA A 68 14.16 -22.42 -1.73
CA ALA A 68 14.12 -23.43 -2.78
C ALA A 68 15.52 -23.99 -3.12
N ARG A 69 16.54 -23.13 -3.14
CA ARG A 69 17.91 -23.52 -3.46
C ARG A 69 18.62 -24.22 -2.30
N GLU A 70 18.43 -23.74 -1.07
CA GLU A 70 19.14 -24.23 0.13
C GLU A 70 18.41 -25.40 0.81
N LYS A 71 17.08 -25.36 0.94
CA LYS A 71 16.31 -26.42 1.64
C LYS A 71 15.74 -27.48 0.70
N LEU A 72 15.43 -27.13 -0.55
CA LEU A 72 14.86 -28.06 -1.53
C LEU A 72 15.86 -28.49 -2.62
N LEU A 73 17.12 -28.03 -2.55
CA LEU A 73 18.19 -28.34 -3.53
C LEU A 73 17.78 -28.12 -5.00
N MET A 74 16.82 -27.23 -5.25
CA MET A 74 16.33 -26.98 -6.60
C MET A 74 17.32 -26.11 -7.39
N ARG A 75 17.91 -26.70 -8.43
CA ARG A 75 18.68 -26.00 -9.47
C ARG A 75 17.75 -25.65 -10.64
N THR A 76 18.03 -24.52 -11.29
CA THR A 76 17.45 -24.15 -12.60
C THR A 76 17.69 -25.29 -13.59
N ALA A 77 16.62 -25.86 -14.14
CA ALA A 77 16.69 -26.92 -15.14
C ALA A 77 17.36 -26.36 -16.41
N THR A 78 18.64 -26.66 -16.60
CA THR A 78 19.31 -26.51 -17.89
C THR A 78 18.78 -27.60 -18.83
N PRO A 79 18.56 -27.32 -20.12
CA PRO A 79 17.95 -28.28 -21.08
C PRO A 79 18.82 -29.52 -21.38
N GLY A 80 19.89 -29.77 -20.62
CA GLY A 80 20.74 -30.96 -20.72
C GLY A 80 20.39 -32.08 -19.74
N VAL A 81 19.45 -31.89 -18.80
CA VAL A 81 19.11 -32.90 -17.77
C VAL A 81 17.59 -33.03 -17.61
N THR A 82 16.89 -33.40 -18.68
CA THR A 82 15.50 -33.88 -18.61
C THR A 82 15.49 -35.37 -18.92
N ALA A 83 15.41 -36.20 -17.87
CA ALA A 83 15.07 -37.60 -18.04
C ALA A 83 13.54 -37.70 -18.18
N TYR A 84 13.08 -38.05 -19.39
CA TYR A 84 11.68 -38.40 -19.61
C TYR A 84 11.37 -39.68 -18.81
N VAL A 85 10.68 -39.52 -17.69
CA VAL A 85 10.15 -40.66 -16.93
C VAL A 85 8.89 -41.11 -17.66
N VAL A 86 8.99 -42.25 -18.32
CA VAL A 86 7.82 -42.98 -18.80
C VAL A 86 7.11 -43.50 -17.55
N ASP A 87 5.96 -42.91 -17.23
CA ASP A 87 5.09 -43.42 -16.19
C ASP A 87 4.46 -44.74 -16.67
N PRO A 88 4.78 -45.90 -16.07
CA PRO A 88 4.26 -47.18 -16.50
C PRO A 88 2.73 -47.26 -16.36
N LEU A 89 2.11 -46.45 -15.50
CA LEU A 89 0.65 -46.36 -15.39
C LEU A 89 0.04 -45.60 -16.58
N ALA A 90 0.73 -44.59 -17.10
CA ALA A 90 0.32 -43.89 -18.32
C ALA A 90 0.55 -44.75 -19.59
N THR A 91 1.62 -45.55 -19.64
CA THR A 91 1.85 -46.51 -20.73
C THR A 91 0.85 -47.66 -20.70
N ALA A 92 0.50 -48.18 -19.51
CA ALA A 92 -0.53 -49.20 -19.36
C ALA A 92 -1.93 -48.67 -19.72
N ALA A 93 -2.25 -47.41 -19.39
CA ALA A 93 -3.51 -46.78 -19.80
C ALA A 93 -3.60 -46.56 -21.32
N SER A 94 -2.49 -46.19 -21.97
CA SER A 94 -2.41 -46.06 -23.43
C SER A 94 -2.49 -47.42 -24.15
N ALA A 95 -1.88 -48.47 -23.58
CA ALA A 95 -1.97 -49.83 -24.10
C ALA A 95 -3.37 -50.45 -23.92
N ALA A 96 -4.08 -50.14 -22.83
CA ALA A 96 -5.46 -50.57 -22.59
C ALA A 96 -6.45 -49.88 -23.55
N ALA A 97 -6.18 -48.63 -23.96
CA ALA A 97 -6.95 -47.93 -24.98
C ALA A 97 -6.70 -48.44 -26.41
N ALA A 98 -5.60 -49.17 -26.62
CA ALA A 98 -5.19 -49.71 -27.92
C ALA A 98 -5.57 -51.18 -28.14
N THR A 99 -6.57 -51.70 -27.42
CA THR A 99 -7.19 -52.98 -27.79
C THR A 99 -8.35 -52.68 -28.75
N PRO A 100 -8.14 -52.69 -30.08
CA PRO A 100 -9.26 -52.78 -30.99
C PRO A 100 -9.96 -54.09 -30.70
N GLY A 101 -11.28 -54.04 -30.51
CA GLY A 101 -12.11 -55.23 -30.40
C GLY A 101 -11.84 -56.14 -31.59
N ALA A 102 -11.20 -57.28 -31.33
CA ALA A 102 -11.07 -58.37 -32.27
C ALA A 102 -12.31 -59.26 -32.15
N SER A 103 -12.90 -59.54 -33.32
CA SER A 103 -13.69 -60.73 -33.69
C SER A 103 -15.07 -60.98 -33.03
N ARG A 104 -16.14 -60.75 -33.81
CA ARG A 104 -17.07 -61.80 -34.23
C ARG A 104 -17.68 -61.49 -35.60
#